data_AF-A0A3E2SZY3-F1
#
_entry.id   AF-A0A3E2SZY3-F1
#
_cell.length_a   1.000
_cell.length_b   1.000
_cell.length_c   1.000
_cell.angle_alpha   90.00
_cell.angle_beta   90.00
_cell.angle_gamma   90.00
#
_symmetry.space_group_name_H-M   'P 1'
#
loop_
_entity.id
_entity.type
_entity.pdbx_description
1 polymer ?
#
loop_
_entity_poly.entity_id
_entity_poly.type
_entity_poly.pdbx_seq_one_letter_code
_entity_poly.pdbx_strand_id
1 'polypeptide(L)' 'MELGLSCQQLEQNIPALFTDPACGHVLRAKGFVQDENGWVELNATADGLTANAIPKGQEVLIVIGEGLKKERIEVRLKG' A
#
# COMPACT_ATOMS: atom_id res chain seq x y z
N MET A 1 8.15 2.64 3.92
CA MET A 1 8.44 3.77 3.02
C MET A 1 7.37 4.84 3.22
N GLU A 2 7.73 6.10 3.07
CA GLU A 2 6.82 7.26 3.12
C GLU A 2 6.71 7.79 1.69
N LEU A 3 5.50 7.79 1.12
CA LEU A 3 5.29 8.08 -0.30
C LEU A 3 4.49 9.36 -0.53
N GLY A 4 3.87 9.95 0.50
CA GLY A 4 3.01 11.13 0.35
C GLY A 4 1.81 10.89 -0.56
N LEU A 5 1.35 9.64 -0.66
CA LEU A 5 0.21 9.24 -1.48
C LEU A 5 -1.07 9.27 -0.65
N SER A 6 -2.16 9.74 -1.24
CA SER A 6 -3.47 9.74 -0.61
C SER A 6 -3.99 8.31 -0.41
N CYS A 7 -4.90 8.14 0.56
CA CYS A 7 -5.60 6.87 0.79
C CYS A 7 -6.24 6.34 -0.50
N GLN A 8 -6.90 7.21 -1.26
CA GLN A 8 -7.54 6.87 -2.53
C GLN A 8 -6.54 6.34 -3.57
N GLN A 9 -5.38 6.99 -3.73
CA GLN A 9 -4.34 6.51 -4.67
C GLN A 9 -3.83 5.13 -4.26
N LEU A 10 -3.62 4.91 -2.97
CA LEU A 10 -3.17 3.61 -2.46
C LEU A 10 -4.22 2.52 -2.63
N GLU A 11 -5.49 2.79 -2.32
CA GLU A 11 -6.59 1.84 -2.54
C GLU A 11 -6.71 1.43 -4.01
N GLN A 12 -6.49 2.37 -4.94
CA GLN A 12 -6.53 2.12 -6.37
C GLN A 12 -5.32 1.33 -6.87
N ASN A 13 -4.11 1.65 -6.38
CA ASN A 13 -2.86 1.16 -6.98
C ASN A 13 -2.27 -0.07 -6.28
N ILE A 14 -2.56 -0.29 -4.99
CA ILE A 14 -2.07 -1.46 -4.23
C ILE A 14 -2.48 -2.80 -4.87
N PRO A 15 -3.73 -3.02 -5.35
CA PRO A 15 -4.12 -4.29 -5.96
C PRO A 15 -3.20 -4.73 -7.10
N ALA A 16 -2.68 -3.77 -7.87
CA ALA A 16 -1.83 -4.04 -9.02
C ALA A 16 -0.43 -4.56 -8.63
N LEU A 17 -0.01 -4.41 -7.36
CA LEU A 17 1.24 -4.98 -6.85
C LEU A 17 1.21 -6.50 -6.78
N PHE A 18 0.04 -7.10 -6.54
CA PHE A 18 -0.11 -8.56 -6.41
C PHE A 18 -0.07 -9.28 -7.76
N THR A 19 -0.33 -8.57 -8.86
CA THR A 19 -0.40 -9.14 -10.21
C THR A 19 0.76 -8.71 -11.11
N ASP A 20 1.66 -7.84 -10.64
CA ASP A 20 2.80 -7.37 -11.42
C ASP A 20 4.08 -8.12 -11.07
N PRO A 21 4.56 -9.04 -11.93
CA PRO A 21 5.81 -9.74 -11.67
C PRO A 21 7.03 -8.81 -11.63
N ALA A 22 6.97 -7.61 -12.23
CA ALA A 22 8.06 -6.64 -12.14
C ALA A 22 8.25 -6.07 -10.72
N CYS A 23 7.23 -6.17 -9.85
CA CYS A 23 7.30 -5.78 -8.45
C CYS A 23 7.95 -6.87 -7.55
N GLY A 24 8.15 -8.08 -8.06
CA GLY A 24 8.45 -9.27 -7.27
C GLY A 24 7.18 -10.01 -6.85
N HIS A 25 7.31 -11.02 -5.99
CA HIS A 25 6.16 -11.76 -5.48
C HIS A 25 5.64 -11.09 -4.21
N VAL A 26 4.66 -10.20 -4.35
CA VAL A 26 4.05 -9.48 -3.22
C VAL A 26 3.02 -10.36 -2.52
N LEU A 27 3.14 -10.47 -1.19
CA LEU A 27 2.25 -11.26 -0.34
C LEU A 27 1.27 -10.38 0.46
N ARG A 28 1.75 -9.21 0.93
CA ARG A 28 0.93 -8.27 1.69
C ARG A 28 1.42 -6.83 1.51
N ALA A 29 0.49 -5.89 1.49
CA ALA A 29 0.78 -4.47 1.68
C ALA A 29 0.02 -3.99 2.93
N LYS A 30 0.72 -3.34 3.86
CA LYS A 30 0.13 -2.72 5.05
C LYS A 30 0.55 -1.26 5.12
N GLY A 31 -0.42 -0.37 5.15
CA GLY A 31 -0.22 1.07 5.18
C GLY A 31 -0.94 1.73 6.34
N PHE A 32 -0.39 2.83 6.81
CA PHE A 32 -1.07 3.78 7.67
C PHE A 32 -0.91 5.13 7.00
N VAL A 33 -2.03 5.76 6.66
CA VAL A 33 -2.05 7.04 5.95
C VAL A 33 -3.03 7.99 6.60
N GLN A 34 -2.79 9.28 6.39
CA GLN A 34 -3.69 10.32 6.87
C GLN A 34 -4.58 10.79 5.71
N ASP A 35 -5.88 10.84 5.96
CA ASP A 35 -6.86 11.45 5.06
C ASP A 35 -7.50 12.68 5.73
N GLU A 36 -8.52 13.26 5.09
CA GLU A 36 -9.24 14.42 5.63
C GLU A 36 -10.01 14.13 6.94
N ASN A 37 -10.32 12.85 7.21
CA ASN A 37 -11.14 12.40 8.34
C ASN A 37 -10.32 11.81 9.50
N GLY A 38 -9.02 11.56 9.30
CA GLY A 38 -8.13 11.05 10.32
C GLY A 38 -7.09 10.06 9.78
N TRP A 39 -6.76 9.07 10.59
CA TRP A 39 -5.83 8.02 10.19
C TRP A 39 -6.59 6.82 9.64
N VAL A 40 -6.06 6.22 8.59
CA VAL A 40 -6.59 5.01 7.95
C VAL A 40 -5.53 3.92 7.95
N GLU A 41 -5.88 2.74 8.45
CA GLU A 41 -5.12 1.52 8.26
C GLU A 41 -5.55 0.86 6.93
N LEU A 42 -4.61 0.76 6.01
CA LEU A 42 -4.72 -0.02 4.78
C LEU A 42 -4.08 -1.38 4.99
N ASN A 43 -4.79 -2.42 4.58
CA ASN A 43 -4.30 -3.79 4.69
C ASN A 43 -4.79 -4.59 3.48
N ALA A 44 -3.84 -5.06 2.67
CA ALA A 44 -4.13 -5.73 1.43
C ALA A 44 -3.33 -7.03 1.29
N THR A 45 -4.00 -8.02 0.72
CA THR A 45 -3.47 -9.30 0.27
C THR A 45 -3.99 -9.58 -1.14
N ALA A 46 -3.55 -10.66 -1.78
CA ALA A 46 -4.11 -11.08 -3.07
C ALA A 46 -5.64 -11.28 -3.02
N ASP A 47 -6.19 -11.64 -1.86
CA ASP A 47 -7.62 -11.87 -1.65
C ASP A 47 -8.46 -10.59 -1.48
N GLY A 48 -7.83 -9.42 -1.31
CA GLY A 48 -8.56 -8.17 -1.15
C GLY A 48 -7.84 -7.10 -0.33
N LEU A 49 -8.47 -5.93 -0.24
CA LEU A 49 -8.00 -4.76 0.48
C LEU A 49 -9.06 -4.28 1.47
N THR A 50 -8.64 -3.94 2.68
CA THR A 50 -9.47 -3.26 3.69
C THR A 50 -8.87 -1.91 4.05
N ALA A 51 -9.74 -0.91 4.24
CA ALA A 51 -9.42 0.41 4.74
C ALA A 51 -10.25 0.68 6.00
N ASN A 52 -9.60 0.86 7.16
CA ASN A 52 -10.27 1.07 8.44
C ASN A 52 -9.78 2.35 9.11
N ALA A 53 -10.70 3.16 9.63
CA ALA A 53 -10.34 4.33 10.43
C ALA A 53 -9.70 3.92 11.75
N ILE A 54 -8.63 4.61 12.15
CA ILE A 54 -7.91 4.40 13.42
C ILE A 54 -7.69 5.72 14.15
N PRO A 55 -7.59 5.73 15.50
CA PRO A 55 -7.49 6.98 16.26
C PRO A 55 -6.11 7.64 16.20
N LYS A 56 -5.05 6.87 15.91
CA LYS A 56 -3.66 7.33 15.82
C LYS A 56 -2.89 6.45 14.86
N GLY A 57 -1.96 7.06 14.12
CA GLY A 57 -1.06 6.37 13.21
C GLY A 57 0.22 7.15 12.99
N GLN A 58 1.10 6.57 12.18
CA GLN A 58 2.27 7.22 11.61
C GLN A 58 2.25 6.91 10.12
N GLU A 59 2.54 7.89 9.27
CA GLU A 59 2.56 7.63 7.82
C GLU A 59 3.64 6.60 7.50
N VAL A 60 3.23 5.42 7.04
CA VAL A 60 4.15 4.36 6.63
C VAL A 60 3.43 3.34 5.74
N LEU A 61 4.11 2.91 4.68
CA LEU A 61 3.71 1.75 3.89
C LEU A 61 4.78 0.64 3.98
N ILE A 62 4.34 -0.58 4.26
CA ILE A 62 5.14 -1.79 4.35
C ILE A 62 4.65 -2.76 3.27
N VAL A 63 5.57 -3.22 2.42
CA VAL A 63 5.30 -4.26 1.42
C VAL A 63 6.10 -5.49 1.79
N ILE A 64 5.42 -6.63 1.89
CA ILE A 64 5.97 -7.92 2.31
C ILE A 64 5.87 -8.88 1.13
N GLY A 65 6.96 -9.57 0.83
CA GLY A 65 7.03 -10.53 -0.26
C GLY A 65 8.46 -10.92 -0.60
N GLU A 66 8.62 -11.63 -1.71
CA GLU A 66 9.87 -12.23 -2.14
C GLU A 66 10.40 -11.55 -3.40
N GLY A 67 11.73 -11.38 -3.49
CA GLY A 67 12.38 -10.79 -4.67
C GLY A 67 11.93 -9.36 -5.00
N LEU A 68 11.44 -8.63 -3.99
CA LEU A 68 10.80 -7.32 -4.15
C LEU A 68 11.70 -6.33 -4.88
N LYS A 69 11.10 -5.56 -5.80
CA LYS A 69 11.77 -4.50 -6.56
C LYS A 69 11.21 -3.15 -6.12
N LYS A 70 11.86 -2.53 -5.13
CA LYS A 70 11.40 -1.30 -4.49
C LYS A 70 11.05 -0.21 -5.51
N GLU A 71 11.91 0.05 -6.48
CA GLU A 71 11.69 1.09 -7.49
C GLU A 71 10.46 0.82 -8.36
N ARG A 72 10.23 -0.46 -8.71
CA ARG A 72 9.05 -0.87 -9.48
C ARG A 72 7.77 -0.75 -8.66
N ILE A 73 7.82 -1.12 -7.39
CA ILE A 73 6.72 -0.97 -6.43
C ILE A 73 6.35 0.52 -6.29
N GLU A 74 7.34 1.40 -6.09
CA GLU A 74 7.09 2.84 -5.96
C GLU A 74 6.50 3.45 -7.22
N VAL A 75 6.99 3.07 -8.41
CA VAL A 75 6.41 3.50 -9.70
C VAL A 75 4.96 3.03 -9.79
N ARG A 76 4.71 1.75 -9.49
CA ARG A 76 3.35 1.20 -9.57
C ARG A 76 2.37 1.88 -8.61
N LEU A 77 2.83 2.25 -7.42
CA LEU A 77 2.00 2.92 -6.42
C LEU A 77 1.69 4.39 -6.77
N LYS A 78 2.56 5.06 -7.54
CA LYS A 78 2.36 6.46 -7.95
C LYS A 78 1.38 6.61 -9.13
N GLY A 79 1.09 5.52 -9.86
CA GLY A 79 0.30 5.53 -11.09
C GLY A 79 1.17 5.65 -12.32
#